data_AF-A0A0K0D6K6-F1
#
_entry.id   AF-A0A0K0D6K6-F1
#
_cell.length_a   1.000
_cell.length_b   1.000
_cell.length_c   1.000
_cell.angle_alpha   90.00
_cell.angle_beta   90.00
_cell.angle_gamma   90.00
#
_symmetry.space_group_name_H-M   'P 1'
#
loop_
_entity.id
_entity.type
_entity.pdbx_description
1 polymer ?
#
loop_
_entity_poly.entity_id
_entity_poly.type
_entity_poly.pdbx_seq_one_letter_code
_entity_poly.pdbx_strand_id
1 'polypeptide(L)' 'MNIDSFEQLTTSIGRLRLKRCESTPALTIFVVYAPTSNYDKGEVEAFYMDLERFYREDHTSFKVTIGDFNAKTGPK' A
#
# COMPACT_ATOMS: atom_id res chain seq x y z
N MET A 1 -3.31 -19.73 4.96
CA MET A 1 -3.10 -18.52 4.17
C MET A 1 -1.64 -18.53 3.80
N ASN A 2 -1.31 -18.60 2.52
CA ASN A 2 0.07 -18.66 2.05
C ASN A 2 0.45 -17.33 1.42
N ILE A 3 1.76 -17.08 1.34
CA ILE A 3 2.29 -15.99 0.54
C ILE A 3 2.23 -16.45 -0.91
N ASP A 4 1.53 -15.69 -1.73
CA ASP A 4 1.42 -15.92 -3.18
C ASP A 4 2.55 -15.19 -3.90
N SER A 5 2.71 -13.90 -3.61
CA SER A 5 3.79 -13.08 -4.16
C SER A 5 4.12 -11.89 -3.27
N PHE A 6 5.35 -11.39 -3.39
CA PHE A 6 5.75 -10.09 -2.88
C PHE A 6 6.47 -9.33 -3.99
N GLU A 7 6.12 -8.07 -4.20
CA GLU A 7 6.78 -7.20 -5.16
C GLU A 7 6.92 -5.78 -4.61
N GLN A 8 8.02 -5.13 -4.95
CA GLN A 8 8.24 -3.72 -4.66
C GLN A 8 7.78 -2.90 -5.87
N LEU A 9 6.65 -2.20 -5.71
CA LEU A 9 6.02 -1.45 -6.80
C LEU A 9 6.71 -0.10 -7.04
N THR A 10 7.16 0.53 -5.97
CA THR A 10 7.99 1.74 -5.98
C THR A 10 8.97 1.69 -4.79
N THR A 11 9.87 2.66 -4.67
CA THR A 11 10.78 2.76 -3.51
C THR A 11 10.04 2.75 -2.17
N SER A 12 8.82 3.29 -2.13
CA SER A 12 8.01 3.51 -0.92
C SER A 12 6.82 2.57 -0.77
N ILE A 13 6.53 1.71 -1.75
CA ILE A 13 5.34 0.85 -1.75
C ILE A 13 5.73 -0.59 -2.10
N GLY A 14 5.51 -1.50 -1.16
CA GLY A 14 5.54 -2.95 -1.37
C GLY A 14 4.13 -3.53 -1.40
N ARG A 15 3.93 -4.59 -2.20
CA ARG A 15 2.66 -5.33 -2.28
C ARG A 15 2.91 -6.80 -1.95
N LEU A 16 2.24 -7.28 -0.91
CA LEU A 16 2.21 -8.68 -0.51
C LEU A 16 0.84 -9.25 -0.86
N ARG A 17 0.80 -10.23 -1.77
CA ARG A 17 -0.42 -10.97 -2.08
C ARG A 17 -0.43 -12.27 -1.28
N LEU A 18 -1.54 -12.48 -0.59
CA LEU A 18 -1.79 -13.66 0.21
C LEU A 18 -3.00 -14.40 -0.37
N LYS A 19 -2.84 -15.70 -0.59
CA LYS A 19 -3.91 -16.55 -1.09
C LYS A 19 -4.42 -17.47 0.02
N ARG A 20 -5.73 -17.70 0.01
CA ARG A 20 -6.38 -18.77 0.78
C ARG A 20 -7.02 -19.73 -0.22
N CYS A 21 -7.19 -21.00 0.16
CA CYS A 21 -7.78 -22.01 -0.74
C CYS A 21 -9.14 -21.57 -1.29
N GLU A 22 -9.36 -22.02 -2.54
CA GLU A 22 -10.53 -22.12 -3.44
C GLU A 22 -11.77 -21.22 -3.29
N SER A 23 -12.16 -20.76 -2.10
CA SER A 23 -13.41 -20.01 -1.89
C SER A 23 -13.26 -18.66 -1.17
N THR A 24 -12.07 -18.31 -0.69
CA THR A 24 -11.85 -17.00 -0.04
C THR A 24 -11.19 -16.03 -1.02
N PRO A 25 -11.70 -14.79 -1.15
CA PRO A 25 -11.01 -13.74 -1.90
C PRO A 25 -9.56 -13.57 -1.42
N ALA A 26 -8.64 -13.30 -2.35
CA ALA A 26 -7.26 -13.03 -2.01
C ALA A 26 -7.16 -11.79 -1.10
N LEU A 27 -6.12 -11.73 -0.27
CA LEU A 27 -5.80 -10.55 0.52
C LEU A 27 -4.55 -9.90 -0.05
N THR A 28 -4.62 -8.62 -0.35
CA THR A 28 -3.49 -7.81 -0.79
C THR A 28 -3.13 -6.84 0.33
N ILE A 29 -1.91 -6.94 0.84
CA ILE A 29 -1.36 -6.04 1.85
C ILE A 29 -0.37 -5.11 1.17
N PHE A 30 -0.65 -3.81 1.23
CA PHE A 30 0.30 -2.77 0.84
C PHE A 30 1.11 -2.37 2.05
N VAL A 31 2.43 -2.48 1.95
CA VAL A 31 3.36 -1.95 2.93
C VAL A 31 3.86 -0.63 2.38
N VAL A 32 3.62 0.46 3.10
CA VAL A 32 3.96 1.80 2.65
C VAL A 32 4.93 2.48 3.60
N TYR A 33 5.81 3.29 3.02
CA TYR A 33 6.66 4.21 3.75
C TYR A 33 6.52 5.59 3.12
N ALA A 34 5.78 6.48 3.79
CA ALA A 34 5.57 7.81 3.30
C ALA A 34 6.89 8.58 3.21
N PRO A 35 7.04 9.47 2.21
CA PRO A 35 8.14 10.42 2.17
C PRO A 35 8.24 11.19 3.49
N THR A 36 9.46 11.48 3.93
CA THR A 36 9.69 12.33 5.11
C THR A 36 9.17 13.75 4.87
N SER A 37 8.86 14.49 5.94
CA SER A 37 8.19 15.79 5.84
C SER A 37 9.01 16.93 5.20
N ASN A 38 10.23 16.63 4.76
CA ASN A 38 11.14 17.54 4.05
C ASN A 38 11.08 17.37 2.51
N TYR A 39 10.37 16.37 2.01
CA TYR A 39 10.12 16.20 0.57
C TYR A 39 9.12 17.26 0.07
N ASP A 40 9.17 17.56 -1.23
CA ASP A 40 8.29 18.55 -1.83
C ASP A 40 6.83 18.03 -1.91
N LYS A 41 5.89 18.96 -2.09
CA LYS A 41 4.46 18.62 -2.16
C LYS A 41 4.15 17.66 -3.31
N GLY A 42 4.84 17.77 -4.43
CA GLY A 42 4.67 16.93 -5.60
C GLY A 42 5.12 15.49 -5.36
N GLU A 43 6.19 15.27 -4.60
CA GLU A 43 6.65 13.92 -4.22
C GLU A 43 5.66 13.23 -3.28
N VAL A 44 5.09 13.99 -2.33
CA VAL A 44 4.01 13.50 -1.46
C VAL A 44 2.75 13.20 -2.27
N GLU A 45 2.37 14.08 -3.20
CA GLU A 45 1.22 13.87 -4.08
C GLU A 45 1.41 12.64 -4.98
N ALA A 46 2.58 12.49 -5.59
CA ALA A 46 2.93 11.33 -6.41
C ALA A 46 2.83 10.02 -5.61
N PHE A 47 3.30 10.00 -4.35
CA PHE A 47 3.15 8.84 -3.47
C PHE A 47 1.68 8.44 -3.25
N TYR A 48 0.80 9.41 -2.96
CA TYR A 48 -0.63 9.12 -2.77
C TYR A 48 -1.32 8.72 -4.08
N MET A 49 -0.93 9.31 -5.21
CA MET A 49 -1.45 8.93 -6.54
C MET A 49 -1.04 7.50 -6.91
N ASP A 50 0.21 7.11 -6.67
CA ASP A 50 0.70 5.76 -6.89
C ASP A 50 -0.04 4.76 -6.00
N LEU A 51 -0.18 5.08 -4.70
CA LEU A 51 -0.91 4.24 -3.75
C LEU A 51 -2.39 4.06 -4.17
N GLU A 52 -3.07 5.13 -4.58
CA GLU A 52 -4.45 5.05 -5.09
C GLU A 52 -4.54 4.16 -6.33
N ARG A 53 -3.62 4.35 -7.29
CA ARG A 53 -3.56 3.54 -8.52
C ARG A 53 -3.46 2.05 -8.18
N PHE A 54 -2.55 1.66 -7.30
CA PHE A 54 -2.38 0.25 -6.91
C PHE A 54 -3.56 -0.27 -6.09
N TYR A 55 -4.16 0.57 -5.25
CA TYR A 55 -5.39 0.22 -4.54
C TYR A 55 -6.59 0.02 -5.48
N ARG A 56 -6.57 0.54 -6.71
CA ARG A 56 -7.64 0.34 -7.71
C ARG A 56 -7.38 -0.83 -8.67
N GLU A 57 -6.15 -1.29 -8.81
CA GLU A 57 -5.73 -2.27 -9.84
C GLU A 57 -6.50 -3.62 -9.80
N ASP A 58 -6.79 -4.15 -8.61
CA ASP A 58 -7.54 -5.42 -8.44
C ASP A 58 -8.85 -5.23 -7.66
N HIS A 59 -10.00 -5.55 -8.22
CA HIS A 59 -11.30 -5.40 -7.52
C HIS A 59 -11.77 -6.68 -6.81
N THR A 60 -11.02 -7.78 -6.92
CA THR A 60 -11.45 -9.10 -6.44
C THR A 60 -10.83 -9.48 -5.09
N SER A 61 -9.79 -8.77 -4.66
CA SER A 61 -9.13 -8.99 -3.37
C SER A 61 -9.59 -8.01 -2.28
N PHE A 62 -9.57 -8.46 -1.03
CA PHE A 62 -9.54 -7.55 0.11
C PHE A 62 -8.20 -6.82 0.14
N LYS A 63 -8.21 -5.55 0.50
CA LYS A 63 -7.00 -4.71 0.50
C LYS A 63 -6.79 -4.06 1.86
N VAL A 64 -5.57 -4.10 2.35
CA VAL A 64 -5.15 -3.46 3.59
C VAL A 64 -3.87 -2.70 3.33
N THR A 65 -3.79 -1.46 3.79
CA THR A 65 -2.56 -0.67 3.76
C THR A 65 -2.02 -0.52 5.17
N ILE A 66 -0.76 -0.92 5.36
CA ILE A 66 -0.03 -0.78 6.62
C ILE A 66 1.27 -0.04 6.37
N GLY A 67 1.75 0.69 7.37
CA GLY A 67 3.03 1.36 7.27
C GLY A 67 3.03 2.74 7.91
N ASP A 68 4.17 3.40 7.77
CA ASP A 68 4.36 4.75 8.30
C ASP A 68 3.90 5.76 7.25
N PHE A 69 2.86 6.53 7.58
CA PHE A 69 2.34 7.57 6.71
C PHE A 69 2.95 8.95 6.97
N ASN A 70 3.80 9.10 8.01
CA ASN A 70 4.35 10.38 8.42
C ASN A 70 3.26 11.48 8.58
N ALA A 71 2.03 11.08 8.91
CA ALA A 71 0.90 11.98 9.00
C ALA A 71 1.07 12.91 10.22
N LYS A 72 1.02 14.22 9.99
CA LYS A 72 0.94 15.19 11.08
C LYS A 72 -0.45 15.11 11.69
N THR A 73 -0.58 14.40 12.81
CA THR A 73 -1.76 14.52 13.65
C THR A 73 -1.78 15.91 14.27
N GLY A 74 -2.92 16.59 14.22
CA GLY A 74 -3.11 17.89 14.87
C GLY A 74 -2.90 17.81 16.38
N PRO A 75 -2.97 18.95 17.09
CA PRO A 75 -2.90 18.97 18.55
C PRO A 75 -3.92 18.00 19.15
N LYS A 76 -3.52 17.33 20.24
CA LYS A 76 -4.32 16.32 20.93
C LYS A 76 -5.40 16.96 21.81
#